data_AF-A0A370VVN9-F1
#
_entry.id   AF-A0A370VVN9-F1
#
_cell.length_a   1.000
_cell.length_b   1.000
_cell.length_c   1.000
_cell.angle_alpha   90.00
_cell.angle_beta   90.00
_cell.angle_gamma   90.00
#
_symmetry.space_group_name_H-M   'P 1'
#
loop_
_entity.id
_entity.type
_entity.pdbx_description
1 polymer ?
#
loop_
_entity_poly.entity_id
_entity_poly.type
_entity_poly.pdbx_seq_one_letter_code
_entity_poly.pdbx_strand_id
1 'polypeptide(L)'
;MPGPTVPDGYDRHAYEPFAVTADLAVLTLRDSALHVLLVERGQEPYRGHWALPGGFVQPDESAETAARRELAEETGLSDVSGLHLEQLRTYSEPDRDPRMRVVTVAFTALLPDPPEPHGGSDAAQARWVPYDRARPLAFDHDRILADAHERICAQLEDSGLATAFCPPEFTLGELQQVYEAVWGTSLDRPNFRRKVLGTPGFVEPVPGAARLTGGRGKPAALYRAGTATTLHPPLLRPTPDTPEGRPA
;
A
#
# COMPACT_ATOMS: atom_id res chain seq x y z
N MET A 1 30.97 20.70 19.18
CA MET A 1 30.08 20.65 20.36
C MET A 1 30.27 19.30 21.02
N PRO A 2 30.58 19.20 22.33
CA PRO A 2 30.52 17.92 23.01
C PRO A 2 29.10 17.34 22.87
N GLY A 3 29.00 16.03 22.64
CA GLY A 3 27.71 15.34 22.53
C GLY A 3 26.92 15.36 23.85
N PRO A 4 25.64 14.94 23.84
CA PRO A 4 24.84 14.87 25.05
C PRO A 4 25.48 13.92 26.08
N THR A 5 25.46 14.31 27.36
CA THR A 5 25.97 13.51 28.48
C THR A 5 24.81 12.83 29.22
N VAL A 6 24.90 11.51 29.41
CA VAL A 6 23.96 10.75 30.25
C VAL A 6 24.18 11.13 31.72
N PRO A 7 23.12 11.39 32.52
CA PRO A 7 23.27 11.72 33.94
C PRO A 7 23.97 10.62 34.73
N ASP A 8 24.83 11.01 35.68
CA ASP A 8 25.43 10.07 36.63
C ASP A 8 24.35 9.33 37.42
N GLY A 9 24.45 8.00 37.46
CA GLY A 9 23.49 7.14 38.17
C GLY A 9 22.20 6.79 37.41
N TYR A 10 22.11 7.09 36.10
CA TYR A 10 20.98 6.64 35.29
C TYR A 10 20.95 5.10 35.17
N ASP A 11 19.95 4.47 35.78
CA ASP A 11 19.67 3.05 35.59
C ASP A 11 18.75 2.84 34.37
N ARG A 12 19.34 2.35 33.28
CA ARG A 12 18.61 2.01 32.05
C ARG A 12 17.61 0.87 32.22
N HIS A 13 17.69 0.11 33.32
CA HIS A 13 16.81 -1.01 33.63
C HIS A 13 15.65 -0.62 34.57
N ALA A 14 15.54 0.66 34.94
CA ALA A 14 14.42 1.18 35.74
C ALA A 14 13.06 1.03 35.03
N TYR A 15 13.06 0.79 33.72
CA TYR A 15 11.88 0.51 32.92
C TYR A 15 12.01 -0.88 32.31
N GLU A 16 10.93 -1.68 32.39
CA GLU A 16 10.89 -3.00 31.77
C GLU A 16 11.05 -2.89 30.25
N PRO A 17 12.10 -3.48 29.65
CA PRO A 17 12.27 -3.49 28.21
C PRO A 17 11.14 -4.27 27.54
N PHE A 18 10.62 -3.74 26.43
CA PHE A 18 9.69 -4.43 25.57
C PHE A 18 10.22 -4.43 24.13
N ALA A 19 9.70 -5.34 23.30
CA ALA A 19 10.19 -5.50 21.95
C ALA A 19 9.51 -4.52 20.97
N VAL A 20 10.27 -4.08 19.97
CA VAL A 20 9.76 -3.29 18.85
C VAL A 20 9.84 -4.15 17.60
N THR A 21 8.78 -4.12 16.80
CA THR A 21 8.67 -4.78 15.49
C THR A 21 8.37 -3.74 14.42
N ALA A 22 8.59 -4.11 13.16
CA ALA A 22 8.15 -3.35 12.01
C ALA A 22 7.37 -4.27 11.06
N ASP A 23 6.14 -3.92 10.74
CA ASP A 23 5.24 -4.68 9.87
C ASP A 23 4.91 -3.86 8.61
N LEU A 24 4.79 -4.49 7.44
CA LEU A 24 4.55 -3.81 6.17
C LEU A 24 3.27 -4.29 5.50
N ALA A 25 2.33 -3.38 5.27
CA ALA A 25 1.23 -3.59 4.35
C ALA A 25 1.67 -3.15 2.95
N VAL A 26 2.16 -4.08 2.13
CA VAL A 26 2.51 -3.81 0.72
C VAL A 26 1.34 -4.21 -0.16
N LEU A 27 0.78 -3.24 -0.88
CA LEU A 27 -0.34 -3.41 -1.80
C LEU A 27 0.11 -3.21 -3.25
N THR A 28 -0.59 -3.86 -4.16
CA THR A 28 -0.35 -3.75 -5.60
C THR A 28 -1.63 -3.99 -6.38
N LEU A 29 -1.64 -3.63 -7.66
CA LEU A 29 -2.72 -3.96 -8.59
C LEU A 29 -2.26 -5.06 -9.54
N ARG A 30 -3.01 -6.16 -9.58
CA ARG A 30 -2.78 -7.29 -10.49
C ARG A 30 -4.11 -7.74 -11.05
N ASP A 31 -4.16 -7.99 -12.36
CA ASP A 31 -5.39 -8.42 -13.06
C ASP A 31 -6.61 -7.55 -12.72
N SER A 32 -6.41 -6.22 -12.66
CA SER A 32 -7.43 -5.23 -12.28
C SER A 32 -8.03 -5.40 -10.87
N ALA A 33 -7.31 -6.06 -9.95
CA ALA A 33 -7.72 -6.24 -8.57
C ALA A 33 -6.59 -5.87 -7.59
N LEU A 34 -6.98 -5.32 -6.43
CA LEU A 34 -6.07 -5.01 -5.33
C LEU A 34 -5.58 -6.31 -4.68
N HIS A 35 -4.27 -6.42 -4.56
CA HIS A 35 -3.60 -7.52 -3.88
C HIS A 35 -2.72 -6.98 -2.75
N VAL A 36 -2.48 -7.82 -1.75
CA VAL A 36 -1.58 -7.57 -0.62
C VAL A 36 -0.51 -8.66 -0.58
N LEU A 37 0.72 -8.26 -0.25
CA LEU A 37 1.82 -9.18 0.02
C LEU A 37 1.65 -9.80 1.41
N LEU A 38 1.58 -11.12 1.47
CA LEU A 38 1.47 -11.86 2.72
C LEU A 38 2.54 -12.95 2.81
N VAL A 39 2.94 -13.24 4.04
CA VAL A 39 3.87 -14.32 4.40
C VAL A 39 3.16 -15.36 5.27
N GLU A 40 3.39 -16.64 5.01
CA GLU A 40 2.84 -17.73 5.82
C GLU A 40 3.78 -18.02 6.99
N ARG A 41 3.27 -17.89 8.21
CA ARG A 41 4.08 -18.05 9.43
C ARG A 41 4.56 -19.50 9.61
N GLY A 42 5.87 -19.70 9.68
CA GLY A 42 6.47 -21.01 9.97
C GLY A 42 6.49 -21.41 11.46
N GLN A 43 6.19 -20.48 12.38
CA GLN A 43 6.36 -20.67 13.83
C GLN A 43 5.12 -20.27 14.64
N GLU A 44 5.03 -20.79 15.86
CA GLU A 44 4.03 -20.36 16.84
C GLU A 44 4.37 -18.98 17.43
N PRO A 45 3.37 -18.19 17.85
CA PRO A 45 1.93 -18.39 17.69
C PRO A 45 1.49 -18.23 16.22
N TYR A 46 0.28 -18.69 15.88
CA TYR A 46 -0.32 -18.54 14.54
C TYR A 46 0.45 -19.26 13.42
N ARG A 47 1.08 -20.41 13.70
CA ARG A 47 1.70 -21.24 12.67
C ARG A 47 0.69 -21.53 11.55
N GLY A 48 1.11 -21.42 10.29
CA GLY A 48 0.27 -21.63 9.11
C GLY A 48 -0.75 -20.53 8.80
N HIS A 49 -0.80 -19.46 9.58
CA HIS A 49 -1.63 -18.29 9.26
C HIS A 49 -0.84 -17.31 8.37
N TRP A 50 -1.57 -16.56 7.54
CA TRP A 50 -1.01 -15.42 6.82
C TRP A 50 -0.75 -14.25 7.77
N ALA A 51 0.34 -13.53 7.51
CA ALA A 51 0.71 -12.30 8.19
C ALA A 51 1.23 -11.28 7.17
N LEU A 52 1.23 -10.00 7.56
CA LEU A 52 2.04 -9.01 6.90
C LEU A 52 3.52 -9.36 7.09
N PRO A 53 4.39 -9.09 6.09
CA PRO A 53 5.83 -9.18 6.26
C PRO A 53 6.28 -8.28 7.41
N GLY A 54 7.17 -8.79 8.25
CA GLY A 54 7.62 -8.02 9.41
C GLY A 54 8.35 -8.84 10.47
N GLY A 55 9.09 -8.13 11.30
CA GLY A 55 9.93 -8.74 12.32
C GLY A 55 10.49 -7.73 13.30
N PHE A 56 11.40 -8.20 14.15
CA PHE A 56 11.94 -7.41 15.25
C PHE A 56 12.95 -6.38 14.77
N VAL A 57 12.87 -5.17 15.35
CA VAL A 57 13.89 -4.14 15.17
C VAL A 57 15.14 -4.54 15.95
N GLN A 58 16.28 -4.60 15.26
CA GLN A 58 17.58 -4.88 15.87
C GLN A 58 18.17 -3.65 16.58
N PRO A 59 19.10 -3.82 17.54
CA PRO A 59 19.63 -2.70 18.36
C PRO A 59 20.27 -1.56 17.57
N ASP A 60 20.84 -1.87 16.40
CA ASP A 60 21.63 -0.93 15.59
C ASP A 60 20.90 -0.46 14.31
N GLU A 61 19.57 -0.65 14.24
CA GLU A 61 18.77 -0.26 13.07
C GLU A 61 17.54 0.58 13.44
N SER A 62 17.01 1.31 12.47
CA SER A 62 15.72 2.00 12.60
C SER A 62 14.56 1.07 12.27
N ALA A 63 13.33 1.41 12.68
CA ALA A 63 12.15 0.64 12.29
C ALA A 63 11.95 0.61 10.76
N GLU A 64 12.30 1.68 10.04
CA GLU A 64 12.24 1.69 8.56
C GLU A 64 13.31 0.75 7.97
N THR A 65 14.51 0.74 8.54
CA THR A 65 15.59 -0.18 8.14
C THR A 65 15.17 -1.63 8.37
N ALA A 66 14.61 -1.92 9.54
CA ALA A 66 14.04 -3.23 9.86
C ALA A 66 12.95 -3.61 8.86
N ALA A 67 12.01 -2.72 8.57
CA ALA A 67 10.93 -2.98 7.62
C ALA A 67 11.46 -3.39 6.23
N ARG A 68 12.47 -2.66 5.72
CA ARG A 68 13.09 -2.98 4.42
C ARG A 68 13.86 -4.30 4.46
N ARG A 69 14.56 -4.59 5.55
CA ARG A 69 15.29 -5.84 5.77
C ARG A 69 14.33 -7.04 5.80
N GLU A 70 13.30 -6.99 6.63
CA GLU A 70 12.29 -8.05 6.77
C GLU A 70 11.56 -8.30 5.46
N LEU A 71 11.17 -7.24 4.73
CA LEU A 71 10.57 -7.37 3.39
C LEU A 71 11.49 -8.15 2.45
N ALA A 72 12.78 -7.82 2.41
CA ALA A 72 13.73 -8.51 1.55
C ALA A 72 13.98 -9.96 1.99
N GLU A 73 14.12 -10.21 3.29
CA GLU A 73 14.41 -11.52 3.87
C GLU A 73 13.25 -12.51 3.71
N GLU A 74 12.01 -12.07 3.90
CA GLU A 74 10.84 -12.96 3.89
C GLU A 74 10.24 -13.16 2.49
N THR A 75 10.46 -12.21 1.57
CA THR A 75 9.76 -12.19 0.27
C THR A 75 10.69 -12.16 -0.94
N GLY A 76 11.99 -11.97 -0.74
CA GLY A 76 12.98 -11.84 -1.81
C GLY A 76 12.91 -10.52 -2.58
N LEU A 77 12.04 -9.58 -2.17
CA LEU A 77 11.89 -8.26 -2.78
C LEU A 77 13.00 -7.33 -2.29
N SER A 78 14.21 -7.48 -2.85
CA SER A 78 15.37 -6.64 -2.51
C SER A 78 15.47 -5.34 -3.31
N ASP A 79 14.95 -5.31 -4.54
CA ASP A 79 14.87 -4.09 -5.36
C ASP A 79 13.50 -3.44 -5.22
N VAL A 80 13.37 -2.63 -4.18
CA VAL A 80 12.15 -1.87 -3.86
C VAL A 80 12.34 -0.39 -4.15
N SER A 81 13.18 -0.04 -5.13
CA SER A 81 13.45 1.35 -5.52
C SER A 81 12.20 2.11 -5.99
N GLY A 82 11.18 1.40 -6.49
CA GLY A 82 9.85 1.93 -6.81
C GLY A 82 8.83 1.90 -5.65
N LEU A 83 9.23 1.42 -4.47
CA LEU A 83 8.35 1.32 -3.30
C LEU A 83 8.23 2.68 -2.62
N HIS A 84 7.05 3.29 -2.75
CA HIS A 84 6.70 4.43 -1.94
C HIS A 84 6.33 3.96 -0.53
N LEU A 85 7.37 3.75 0.30
CA LEU A 85 7.22 3.32 1.68
C LEU A 85 6.91 4.52 2.56
N GLU A 86 5.76 4.47 3.24
CA GLU A 86 5.36 5.47 4.23
C GLU A 86 5.14 4.80 5.58
N GLN A 87 5.50 5.50 6.66
CA GLN A 87 5.06 5.08 7.99
C GLN A 87 3.54 5.27 8.09
N LEU A 88 2.83 4.19 8.41
CA LEU A 88 1.39 4.19 8.56
C LEU A 88 1.00 4.70 9.95
N ARG A 89 1.36 3.93 10.98
CA ARG A 89 0.98 4.12 12.39
C ARG A 89 1.80 3.20 13.31
N THR A 90 1.93 3.57 14.57
CA THR A 90 2.40 2.67 15.65
C THR A 90 1.23 1.99 16.36
N TYR A 91 1.30 0.67 16.52
CA TYR A 91 0.33 -0.13 17.28
C TYR A 91 0.99 -0.66 18.55
N SER A 92 0.37 -0.39 19.70
CA SER A 92 0.99 -0.57 21.01
C SER A 92 0.08 -1.19 22.06
N GLU A 93 -1.05 -1.78 21.63
CA GLU A 93 -1.97 -2.48 22.54
C GLU A 93 -1.21 -3.59 23.28
N PRO A 94 -1.31 -3.70 24.64
CA PRO A 94 -0.46 -4.61 25.41
C PRO A 94 -0.60 -6.08 25.06
N ASP A 95 -1.75 -6.50 24.54
CA ASP A 95 -2.15 -7.87 24.24
C ASP A 95 -2.11 -8.21 22.75
N ARG A 96 -1.59 -7.31 21.89
CA ARG A 96 -1.49 -7.56 20.43
C ARG A 96 -0.64 -8.77 20.07
N ASP A 97 0.37 -9.06 20.89
CA ASP A 97 1.21 -10.24 20.78
C ASP A 97 1.07 -11.09 22.06
N PRO A 98 0.67 -12.37 21.96
CA PRO A 98 0.44 -13.21 23.13
C PRO A 98 1.73 -13.63 23.85
N ARG A 99 2.92 -13.37 23.27
CA ARG A 99 4.20 -13.81 23.83
C ARG A 99 4.77 -12.84 24.86
N MET A 100 4.72 -11.55 24.57
CA MET A 100 5.33 -10.48 25.38
C MET A 100 4.79 -9.12 24.96
N ARG A 101 5.15 -8.04 25.68
CA ARG A 101 4.87 -6.69 25.21
C ARG A 101 5.63 -6.42 23.92
N VAL A 102 4.88 -6.20 22.84
CA VAL A 102 5.41 -5.81 21.54
C VAL A 102 4.72 -4.52 21.08
N VAL A 103 5.50 -3.57 20.61
CA VAL A 103 5.03 -2.42 19.84
C VAL A 103 5.44 -2.64 18.39
N THR A 104 4.52 -2.45 17.43
CA THR A 104 4.90 -2.44 16.01
C THR A 104 4.82 -1.04 15.44
N VAL A 105 5.82 -0.66 14.67
CA VAL A 105 5.78 0.50 13.77
C VAL A 105 5.39 -0.04 12.41
N ALA A 106 4.14 0.18 11.99
CA ALA A 106 3.67 -0.32 10.72
C ALA A 106 3.96 0.66 9.59
N PHE A 107 4.26 0.12 8.43
CA PHE A 107 4.46 0.83 7.18
C PHE A 107 3.44 0.38 6.14
N THR A 108 3.17 1.26 5.18
CA THR A 108 2.35 0.94 4.02
C THR A 108 3.13 1.30 2.76
N ALA A 109 2.87 0.56 1.69
CA ALA A 109 3.40 0.90 0.38
C ALA A 109 2.46 0.43 -0.72
N LEU A 110 2.45 1.17 -1.82
CA LEU A 110 1.79 0.77 -3.05
C LEU A 110 2.88 0.55 -4.12
N LEU A 111 3.00 -0.68 -4.62
CA LEU A 111 4.07 -1.10 -5.51
C LEU A 111 3.52 -1.42 -6.91
N PRO A 112 3.84 -0.62 -7.94
CA PRO A 112 3.50 -0.94 -9.32
C PRO A 112 4.35 -2.10 -9.86
N ASP A 113 3.70 -3.02 -10.60
CA ASP A 113 4.35 -4.13 -11.32
C ASP A 113 5.41 -4.90 -10.51
N PRO A 114 5.06 -5.44 -9.32
CA PRO A 114 6.02 -6.15 -8.50
C PRO A 114 6.38 -7.51 -9.10
N PRO A 115 7.63 -7.99 -8.90
CA PRO A 115 7.95 -9.38 -9.20
C PRO A 115 7.20 -10.34 -8.26
N GLU A 116 7.19 -11.63 -8.62
CA GLU A 116 6.63 -12.65 -7.74
C GLU A 116 7.50 -12.82 -6.50
N PRO A 117 6.92 -12.81 -5.29
CA PRO A 117 7.66 -13.01 -4.07
C PRO A 117 8.02 -14.49 -3.93
N HIS A 118 9.11 -14.74 -3.23
CA HIS A 118 9.57 -16.08 -2.88
C HIS A 118 9.82 -16.12 -1.38
N GLY A 119 9.29 -17.14 -0.69
CA GLY A 119 9.45 -17.27 0.75
C GLY A 119 10.92 -17.42 1.14
N GLY A 120 11.32 -16.72 2.20
CA GLY A 120 12.66 -16.79 2.79
C GLY A 120 12.64 -16.81 4.32
N SER A 121 13.79 -17.17 4.90
CA SER A 121 14.02 -17.26 6.36
C SER A 121 12.94 -18.06 7.12
N ASP A 122 12.06 -17.37 7.85
CA ASP A 122 11.01 -17.93 8.72
C ASP A 122 9.64 -18.03 8.03
N ALA A 123 9.48 -17.47 6.83
CA ALA A 123 8.26 -17.56 6.03
C ALA A 123 8.26 -18.85 5.22
N ALA A 124 7.25 -19.70 5.43
CA ALA A 124 7.10 -20.92 4.64
C ALA A 124 6.81 -20.60 3.17
N GLN A 125 6.07 -19.51 2.93
CA GLN A 125 5.68 -19.00 1.62
C GLN A 125 5.47 -17.48 1.68
N ALA A 126 5.71 -16.78 0.58
CA ALA A 126 5.30 -15.40 0.37
C ALA A 126 4.46 -15.32 -0.91
N ARG A 127 3.34 -14.59 -0.89
CA ARG A 127 2.40 -14.52 -2.02
C ARG A 127 1.69 -13.17 -2.11
N TRP A 128 1.34 -12.78 -3.33
CA TRP A 128 0.32 -11.79 -3.59
C TRP A 128 -1.07 -12.43 -3.43
N VAL A 129 -1.87 -11.93 -2.49
CA VAL A 129 -3.21 -12.44 -2.20
C VAL A 129 -4.24 -11.35 -2.49
N PRO A 130 -5.36 -11.67 -3.17
CA PRO A 130 -6.45 -10.71 -3.37
C PRO A 130 -6.89 -10.09 -2.03
N TYR A 131 -7.00 -8.76 -1.99
CA TYR A 131 -7.30 -8.01 -0.75
C TYR A 131 -8.61 -8.46 -0.10
N ASP A 132 -9.62 -8.79 -0.91
CA ASP A 132 -10.92 -9.30 -0.48
C ASP A 132 -10.87 -10.70 0.15
N ARG A 133 -9.77 -11.44 -0.03
CA ARG A 133 -9.55 -12.81 0.45
C ARG A 133 -8.38 -12.94 1.42
N ALA A 134 -7.75 -11.83 1.80
CA ALA A 134 -6.54 -11.82 2.61
C ALA A 134 -6.76 -12.27 4.06
N ARG A 135 -7.99 -12.17 4.57
CA ARG A 135 -8.32 -12.33 6.00
C ARG A 135 -8.85 -13.73 6.32
N PRO A 136 -8.68 -14.23 7.56
CA PRO A 136 -8.07 -13.57 8.71
C PRO A 136 -6.53 -13.63 8.72
N LEU A 137 -5.89 -12.58 9.23
CA LEU A 137 -4.44 -12.51 9.44
C LEU A 137 -4.04 -12.80 10.89
N ALA A 138 -2.78 -13.19 11.11
CA ALA A 138 -2.19 -13.37 12.43
C ALA A 138 -2.14 -12.06 13.23
N PHE A 139 -2.19 -12.16 14.56
CA PHE A 139 -2.15 -11.01 15.48
C PHE A 139 -3.27 -9.98 15.20
N ASP A 140 -2.93 -8.69 15.23
CA ASP A 140 -3.82 -7.57 14.88
C ASP A 140 -3.63 -7.09 13.43
N HIS A 141 -3.03 -7.92 12.56
CA HIS A 141 -2.68 -7.52 11.19
C HIS A 141 -3.90 -7.18 10.31
N ASP A 142 -5.09 -7.72 10.60
CA ASP A 142 -6.34 -7.33 9.95
C ASP A 142 -6.64 -5.82 10.13
N ARG A 143 -6.28 -5.26 11.29
CA ARG A 143 -6.43 -3.83 11.59
C ARG A 143 -5.38 -3.02 10.84
N ILE A 144 -4.12 -3.46 10.86
CA ILE A 144 -3.02 -2.81 10.12
C ILE A 144 -3.35 -2.74 8.63
N LEU A 145 -3.83 -3.85 8.05
CA LEU A 145 -4.20 -3.92 6.64
C LEU A 145 -5.40 -3.02 6.30
N ALA A 146 -6.40 -2.91 7.19
CA ALA A 146 -7.52 -1.98 6.98
C ALA A 146 -7.05 -0.52 6.99
N ASP A 147 -6.22 -0.15 7.96
CA ASP A 147 -5.69 1.22 8.09
C ASP A 147 -4.80 1.57 6.88
N ALA A 148 -4.00 0.62 6.39
CA ALA A 148 -3.17 0.76 5.19
C ALA A 148 -4.01 0.99 3.93
N HIS A 149 -5.07 0.20 3.74
CA HIS A 149 -5.99 0.36 2.62
C HIS A 149 -6.66 1.73 2.61
N GLU A 150 -7.12 2.21 3.77
CA GLU A 150 -7.72 3.55 3.87
C GLU A 150 -6.69 4.65 3.58
N ARG A 151 -5.45 4.52 4.05
CA ARG A 151 -4.37 5.46 3.73
C ARG A 151 -4.14 5.56 2.22
N ILE A 152 -4.07 4.42 1.55
CA ILE A 152 -3.86 4.37 0.09
C ILE A 152 -5.08 4.97 -0.63
N CYS A 153 -6.30 4.66 -0.19
CA CYS A 153 -7.51 5.24 -0.77
C CYS A 153 -7.46 6.78 -0.70
N ALA A 154 -7.09 7.33 0.46
CA ALA A 154 -6.97 8.78 0.65
C ALA A 154 -5.85 9.38 -0.22
N GLN A 155 -4.69 8.72 -0.32
CA GLN A 155 -3.58 9.17 -1.16
C GLN A 155 -3.95 9.23 -2.65
N LEU A 156 -4.83 8.35 -3.13
CA LEU A 156 -5.33 8.40 -4.50
C LEU A 156 -6.29 9.56 -4.77
N GLU A 157 -6.92 10.13 -3.74
CA GLU A 157 -7.87 11.24 -3.94
C GLU A 157 -7.17 12.52 -4.41
N ASP A 158 -5.94 12.76 -3.97
CA ASP A 158 -5.22 14.00 -4.22
C ASP A 158 -3.87 13.83 -4.93
N SER A 159 -3.50 12.63 -5.39
CA SER A 159 -2.22 12.38 -6.06
C SER A 159 -2.33 11.77 -7.46
N GLY A 160 -1.33 12.04 -8.30
CA GLY A 160 -1.17 11.41 -9.61
C GLY A 160 -0.77 9.93 -9.58
N LEU A 161 -0.65 9.33 -8.38
CA LEU A 161 -0.07 8.00 -8.13
C LEU A 161 -0.76 6.88 -8.92
N ALA A 162 -2.07 7.00 -9.18
CA ALA A 162 -2.84 6.04 -9.98
C ALA A 162 -2.20 5.74 -11.35
N THR A 163 -1.56 6.73 -11.96
CA THR A 163 -0.96 6.59 -13.29
C THR A 163 0.25 5.64 -13.30
N ALA A 164 0.91 5.44 -12.16
CA ALA A 164 2.03 4.50 -12.03
C ALA A 164 1.60 3.04 -12.22
N PHE A 165 0.31 2.72 -12.04
CA PHE A 165 -0.27 1.38 -12.23
C PHE A 165 -0.78 1.15 -13.64
N CYS A 166 -0.67 2.16 -14.50
CA CYS A 166 -1.03 2.07 -15.90
C CYS A 166 0.20 1.74 -16.76
N PRO A 167 0.03 1.12 -17.94
CA PRO A 167 1.10 1.06 -18.94
C PRO A 167 1.61 2.46 -19.32
N PRO A 168 2.81 2.61 -19.92
CA PRO A 168 3.32 3.93 -20.31
C PRO A 168 2.37 4.76 -21.18
N GLU A 169 1.54 4.08 -21.98
CA GLU A 169 0.39 4.66 -22.67
C GLU A 169 -0.88 3.88 -22.34
N PHE A 170 -1.86 4.60 -21.81
CA PHE A 170 -3.09 4.03 -21.27
C PHE A 170 -4.33 4.80 -21.71
N THR A 171 -5.47 4.14 -21.64
CA THR A 171 -6.80 4.71 -21.84
C THR A 171 -7.34 5.22 -20.51
N LEU A 172 -8.25 6.19 -20.53
CA LEU A 172 -8.95 6.60 -19.31
C LEU A 172 -9.77 5.47 -18.67
N GLY A 173 -10.10 4.42 -19.43
CA GLY A 173 -10.75 3.22 -18.87
C GLY A 173 -9.81 2.38 -18.03
N GLU A 174 -8.55 2.20 -18.47
CA GLU A 174 -7.51 1.52 -17.67
C GLU A 174 -7.21 2.32 -16.39
N LEU A 175 -7.10 3.65 -16.49
CA LEU A 175 -6.96 4.50 -15.30
C LEU A 175 -8.18 4.42 -14.37
N GLN A 176 -9.40 4.39 -14.90
CA GLN A 176 -10.61 4.22 -14.11
C GLN A 176 -10.59 2.90 -13.32
N GLN A 177 -10.17 1.80 -13.96
CA GLN A 177 -10.07 0.49 -13.32
C GLN A 177 -9.10 0.49 -12.14
N VAL A 178 -8.00 1.25 -12.21
CA VAL A 178 -7.07 1.44 -11.08
C VAL A 178 -7.81 2.02 -9.87
N TYR A 179 -8.56 3.11 -10.06
CA TYR A 179 -9.33 3.73 -8.97
C TYR A 179 -10.42 2.80 -8.43
N GLU A 180 -11.17 2.13 -9.31
CA GLU A 180 -12.24 1.22 -8.91
C GLU A 180 -11.71 0.01 -8.12
N ALA A 181 -10.57 -0.54 -8.54
CA ALA A 181 -9.92 -1.66 -7.86
C ALA A 181 -9.42 -1.28 -6.46
N VAL A 182 -8.89 -0.07 -6.29
CA VAL A 182 -8.42 0.39 -4.97
C VAL A 182 -9.57 0.82 -4.07
N TRP A 183 -10.52 1.61 -4.58
CA TRP A 183 -11.64 2.11 -3.77
C TRP A 183 -12.74 1.08 -3.54
N GLY A 184 -12.75 -0.04 -4.27
CA GLY A 184 -13.76 -1.09 -4.14
C GLY A 184 -15.16 -0.64 -4.56
N THR A 185 -15.27 0.37 -5.42
CA THR A 185 -16.54 0.93 -5.90
C THR A 185 -16.45 1.32 -7.38
N SER A 186 -17.57 1.25 -8.09
CA SER A 186 -17.64 1.65 -9.50
C SER A 186 -17.76 3.17 -9.64
N LEU A 187 -17.12 3.72 -10.67
CA LEU A 187 -17.13 5.15 -10.98
C LEU A 187 -18.00 5.45 -12.21
N ASP A 188 -18.70 6.58 -12.17
CA ASP A 188 -19.40 7.07 -13.36
C ASP A 188 -18.39 7.51 -14.43
N ARG A 189 -18.40 6.83 -15.57
CA ARG A 189 -17.40 7.00 -16.63
C ARG A 189 -17.39 8.41 -17.24
N PRO A 190 -18.52 9.05 -17.57
CA PRO A 190 -18.55 10.45 -18.00
C PRO A 190 -17.97 11.43 -16.98
N ASN A 191 -18.34 11.30 -15.70
CA ASN A 191 -17.84 12.16 -14.63
C ASN A 191 -16.36 11.97 -14.38
N PHE A 192 -15.90 10.71 -14.29
CA PHE A 192 -14.49 10.39 -14.14
C PHE A 192 -13.67 11.03 -15.26
N ARG A 193 -14.08 10.83 -16.53
CA ARG A 193 -13.44 11.45 -17.68
C ARG A 193 -13.39 12.98 -17.58
N ARG A 194 -14.49 13.61 -17.19
CA ARG A 194 -14.56 15.07 -17.03
C ARG A 194 -13.62 15.57 -15.94
N LYS A 195 -13.55 14.87 -14.79
CA LYS A 195 -12.62 15.20 -13.69
C LYS A 195 -11.18 15.05 -14.15
N VAL A 196 -10.80 13.89 -14.70
CA VAL A 196 -9.42 13.62 -15.17
C VAL A 196 -8.94 14.65 -16.18
N LEU A 197 -9.73 14.92 -17.23
CA LEU A 197 -9.36 15.87 -18.29
C LEU A 197 -9.45 17.34 -17.85
N GLY A 198 -10.21 17.62 -16.79
CA GLY A 198 -10.33 18.95 -16.20
C GLY A 198 -9.20 19.27 -15.22
N THR A 199 -8.49 18.26 -14.70
CA THR A 199 -7.38 18.43 -13.76
C THR A 199 -6.08 18.71 -14.51
N PRO A 200 -5.49 19.92 -14.41
CA PRO A 200 -4.28 20.28 -15.13
C PRO A 200 -3.10 19.37 -14.76
N GLY A 201 -2.37 18.90 -15.77
CA GLY A 201 -1.16 18.10 -15.56
C GLY A 201 -1.40 16.68 -15.06
N PHE A 202 -2.64 16.22 -14.91
CA PHE A 202 -2.90 14.84 -14.46
C PHE A 202 -2.55 13.82 -15.54
N VAL A 203 -3.03 14.06 -16.77
CA VAL A 203 -2.74 13.20 -17.93
C VAL A 203 -2.45 14.03 -19.17
N GLU A 204 -1.59 13.51 -20.05
CA GLU A 204 -1.25 14.14 -21.32
C GLU A 204 -1.76 13.28 -22.49
N PRO A 205 -2.49 13.85 -23.46
CA PRO A 205 -2.97 13.09 -24.61
C PRO A 205 -1.80 12.68 -25.53
N VAL A 206 -1.84 11.47 -26.06
CA VAL A 206 -0.91 11.00 -27.10
C VAL A 206 -1.55 11.24 -28.47
N PRO A 207 -1.11 12.24 -29.26
CA PRO A 207 -1.80 12.65 -30.48
C PRO A 207 -1.89 11.51 -31.51
N GLY A 208 -3.10 11.24 -32.00
CA GLY A 208 -3.36 10.22 -33.02
C GLY A 208 -3.29 8.77 -32.53
N ALA A 209 -2.92 8.53 -31.27
CA ALA A 209 -2.81 7.19 -30.71
C ALA A 209 -4.15 6.75 -30.11
N ALA A 210 -4.61 5.56 -30.51
CA ALA A 210 -5.82 4.96 -29.98
C ALA A 210 -5.73 3.43 -29.96
N ARG A 211 -6.36 2.80 -28.97
CA ARG A 211 -6.35 1.34 -28.77
C ARG A 211 -7.76 0.77 -28.85
N LEU A 212 -7.92 -0.34 -29.58
CA LEU A 212 -9.14 -1.14 -29.50
C LEU A 212 -9.21 -1.76 -28.11
N THR A 213 -10.22 -1.35 -27.34
CA THR A 213 -10.58 -2.01 -26.08
C THR A 213 -11.62 -3.07 -26.46
N GLY A 214 -11.44 -4.33 -26.08
CA GLY A 214 -12.07 -5.53 -26.67
C GLY A 214 -13.61 -5.62 -26.79
N GLY A 215 -14.35 -4.53 -26.58
CA GLY A 215 -15.77 -4.40 -26.89
C GLY A 215 -16.07 -3.84 -28.29
N ARG A 216 -17.36 -3.79 -28.64
CA ARG A 216 -17.86 -3.11 -29.85
C ARG A 216 -17.82 -1.60 -29.64
N GLY A 217 -16.82 -0.91 -30.19
CA GLY A 217 -16.70 0.53 -30.06
C GLY A 217 -15.58 1.14 -30.90
N LYS A 218 -15.54 2.47 -30.95
CA LYS A 218 -14.42 3.20 -31.53
C LYS A 218 -13.16 2.98 -30.68
N PRO A 219 -11.96 2.97 -31.28
CA PRO A 219 -10.70 2.97 -30.53
C PRO A 219 -10.68 4.07 -29.46
N ALA A 220 -10.24 3.73 -28.25
CA ALA A 220 -10.11 4.68 -27.14
C ALA A 220 -8.80 5.46 -27.28
N ALA A 221 -8.85 6.78 -27.09
CA ALA A 221 -7.66 7.63 -27.11
C ALA A 221 -6.68 7.23 -26.01
N LEU A 222 -5.38 7.35 -26.31
CA LEU A 222 -4.30 7.07 -25.38
C LEU A 222 -3.76 8.35 -24.71
N TYR A 223 -3.31 8.17 -23.48
CA TYR A 223 -2.77 9.17 -22.59
C TYR A 223 -1.50 8.65 -21.94
N ARG A 224 -0.67 9.57 -21.43
CA ARG A 224 0.46 9.28 -20.54
C ARG A 224 0.27 10.01 -19.21
N ALA A 225 1.02 9.60 -18.20
CA ALA A 225 1.10 10.34 -16.94
C ALA A 225 1.55 11.78 -17.23
N GLY A 226 0.84 12.77 -16.68
CA GLY A 226 1.28 14.16 -16.73
C GLY A 226 2.26 14.49 -15.60
N THR A 227 2.56 15.78 -15.44
CA THR A 227 3.55 16.26 -14.48
C THR A 227 2.99 16.54 -13.08
N ALA A 228 1.67 16.44 -12.87
CA ALA A 228 1.05 16.74 -11.59
C ALA A 228 1.31 15.62 -10.56
N THR A 229 2.01 15.98 -9.48
CA THR A 229 2.15 15.11 -8.30
C THR A 229 0.90 15.19 -7.41
N THR A 230 0.23 16.35 -7.39
CA THR A 230 -0.98 16.63 -6.61
C THR A 230 -2.11 17.05 -7.54
N LEU A 231 -3.32 16.55 -7.27
CA LEU A 231 -4.51 16.78 -8.09
C LEU A 231 -5.37 17.90 -7.50
N HIS A 232 -5.60 18.93 -8.32
CA HIS A 232 -6.49 20.04 -7.97
C HIS A 232 -7.48 20.32 -9.13
N PRO A 233 -8.79 20.13 -8.92
CA PRO A 233 -9.44 19.59 -7.70
C PRO A 233 -9.14 18.09 -7.49
N PRO A 234 -9.26 17.58 -6.24
CA PRO A 234 -9.08 16.16 -5.94
C PRO A 234 -10.17 15.30 -6.60
N LEU A 235 -9.83 14.05 -6.91
CA LEU A 235 -10.79 13.02 -7.31
C LEU A 235 -11.33 12.34 -6.05
N LEU A 236 -12.48 12.82 -5.57
CA LEU A 236 -13.11 12.25 -4.38
C LEU A 236 -13.74 10.88 -4.67
N ARG A 237 -13.53 9.97 -3.74
CA ARG A 237 -14.20 8.66 -3.67
C ARG A 237 -15.71 8.86 -3.43
N PRO A 238 -16.58 8.14 -4.17
CA PRO A 238 -18.01 8.19 -3.91
C PRO A 238 -18.34 7.70 -2.50
N THR A 239 -19.12 8.46 -1.74
CA THR A 239 -19.68 8.00 -0.46
C THR A 239 -21.10 7.45 -0.67
N PRO A 240 -21.56 6.48 0.14
CA PRO A 240 -22.90 5.91 0.02
C PRO A 240 -24.04 6.94 0.03
N ASP A 241 -23.83 8.07 0.71
CA ASP A 241 -24.81 9.15 0.86
C ASP A 241 -24.70 10.28 -0.17
N THR A 242 -23.74 10.20 -1.11
CA THR A 242 -23.64 11.17 -2.21
C THR A 242 -24.09 10.51 -3.51
N PRO A 243 -25.38 10.55 -3.87
CA PRO A 243 -25.78 10.27 -5.24
C PRO A 243 -25.17 11.36 -6.13
N GLU A 244 -24.09 11.02 -6.84
CA GLU A 244 -23.46 11.93 -7.79
C GLU A 244 -24.45 12.26 -8.93
N GLY A 245 -25.15 13.38 -8.79
CA GLY A 245 -25.79 14.09 -9.90
C GLY A 245 -27.26 13.72 -10.18
N ARG A 246 -28.17 14.52 -9.62
CA ARG A 246 -29.34 14.96 -10.38
C ARG A 246 -29.25 16.49 -10.48
N PRO A 247 -29.11 17.10 -11.68
CA PRO A 247 -29.11 18.55 -11.80
C PRO A 247 -30.49 19.09 -11.43
N ALA A 248 -30.51 20.22 -10.73
CA ALA A 248 -31.67 21.11 -10.67
C ALA A 248 -31.76 21.93 -11.96
#